data_AF-A0A918WTW6-F1
#
_entry.id   AF-A0A918WTW6-F1
#
_cell.length_a   1.000
_cell.length_b   1.000
_cell.length_c   1.000
_cell.angle_alpha   90.00
_cell.angle_beta   90.00
_cell.angle_gamma   90.00
#
_symmetry.space_group_name_H-M   'P 1'
#
loop_
_entity.id
_entity.type
_entity.pdbx_description
1 polymer ?
#
loop_
_entity_poly.entity_id
_entity_poly.type
_entity_poly.pdbx_seq_one_letter_code
_entity_poly.pdbx_strand_id
1 'polypeptide(L)'
;MVPARGERNPTHLRPYPVAADRVTHPFGFVQSRLLAKLPPELPPTPLGTPMAECLGCGAVGRPEELPGGLCRPCRSTEPVRECGPSPEVVRGKAARIRREMRAKLGREGGPRRTRRGRKRR
;
A
#
# COMPACT_ATOMS: atom_id res chain seq x y z
N MET A 1 26.56 20.94 8.58
CA MET A 1 26.42 19.88 9.60
C MET A 1 25.01 19.31 9.49
N VAL A 2 24.87 18.09 8.98
CA VAL A 2 23.55 17.42 8.83
C VAL A 2 23.42 16.42 9.99
N PRO A 3 22.39 16.48 10.84
CA PRO A 3 22.23 15.52 11.92
C PRO A 3 21.85 14.13 11.39
N ALA A 4 22.35 13.11 12.08
CA ALA A 4 22.16 11.71 11.74
C ALA A 4 20.67 11.31 11.82
N ARG A 5 20.18 10.66 10.76
CA ARG A 5 18.92 9.91 10.78
C ARG A 5 19.12 8.68 11.68
N GLY A 6 18.37 8.55 12.78
CA GLY A 6 18.27 7.21 13.38
C GLY A 6 17.80 7.06 14.83
N GLU A 7 17.58 8.12 15.60
CA GLU A 7 17.06 7.92 16.96
C GLU A 7 15.54 7.92 16.95
N ARG A 8 14.96 6.72 16.81
CA ARG A 8 13.53 6.51 17.10
C ARG A 8 13.33 6.75 18.59
N ASN A 9 12.64 7.84 18.93
CA ASN A 9 12.22 8.12 20.30
C ASN A 9 11.33 6.96 20.81
N PRO A 10 11.76 6.19 21.84
CA PRO A 10 11.04 5.01 22.32
C PRO A 10 9.73 5.33 23.05
N THR A 11 9.45 6.61 23.35
CA THR A 11 8.25 7.01 24.13
C THR A 11 6.92 6.93 23.36
N HIS A 12 6.93 6.70 22.05
CA HIS A 12 5.69 6.57 21.27
C HIS A 12 5.19 5.13 21.11
N LEU A 13 5.92 4.13 21.60
CA LEU A 13 5.42 2.76 21.65
C LEU A 13 4.59 2.57 22.92
N ARG A 14 3.42 3.20 22.98
CA ARG A 14 2.38 2.75 23.91
C ARG A 14 2.04 1.30 23.51
N PRO A 15 2.15 0.32 24.42
CA PRO A 15 1.64 -1.01 24.14
C PRO A 15 0.14 -0.87 23.95
N TYR A 16 -0.34 -1.07 22.72
CA TYR A 16 -1.77 -1.33 22.53
C TYR A 16 -2.11 -2.54 23.40
N PRO A 17 -3.11 -2.47 24.29
CA PRO A 17 -3.52 -3.64 25.05
C PRO A 17 -4.12 -4.63 24.06
N VAL A 18 -3.30 -5.55 23.55
CA VAL A 18 -3.77 -6.74 22.85
C VAL A 18 -4.17 -7.77 23.90
N ALA A 19 -5.21 -7.44 24.66
CA ALA A 19 -6.18 -8.47 24.99
C ALA A 19 -6.89 -8.73 23.67
N ALA A 20 -6.48 -9.77 22.95
CA ALA A 20 -7.31 -10.28 21.87
C ALA A 20 -8.57 -10.85 22.54
N ASP A 21 -9.58 -10.01 22.73
CA ASP A 21 -10.88 -10.46 23.18
C ASP A 21 -11.29 -11.63 22.30
N ARG A 22 -11.63 -12.76 22.93
CA ARG A 22 -11.99 -13.98 22.20
C ARG A 22 -13.16 -13.63 21.30
N VAL A 23 -12.94 -13.74 19.99
CA VAL A 23 -14.01 -13.62 19.00
C VAL A 23 -14.93 -14.83 19.18
N THR A 24 -16.06 -14.62 19.84
CA THR A 24 -17.07 -15.64 20.12
C THR A 24 -17.79 -16.11 18.85
N HIS A 25 -17.95 -15.21 17.86
CA HIS A 25 -18.58 -15.50 16.57
C HIS A 25 -17.80 -14.87 15.41
N PRO A 26 -16.96 -15.63 14.68
CA PRO A 26 -16.06 -15.07 13.65
C PRO A 26 -16.81 -14.36 12.53
N PHE A 27 -17.95 -14.92 12.10
CA PHE A 27 -18.78 -14.29 11.08
C PHE A 27 -19.37 -12.95 11.55
N GLY A 28 -19.82 -12.88 12.82
CA GLY A 28 -20.41 -11.67 13.38
C GLY A 28 -19.38 -10.55 13.51
N PHE A 29 -18.17 -10.90 13.95
CA PHE A 29 -17.04 -9.96 14.03
C PHE A 29 -16.69 -9.36 12.66
N VAL A 30 -16.59 -10.19 11.62
CA VAL A 30 -16.29 -9.72 10.26
C VAL A 30 -17.42 -8.86 9.72
N GLN A 31 -18.67 -9.28 9.90
CA GLN A 31 -19.85 -8.53 9.46
C GLN A 31 -19.89 -7.13 10.12
N SER A 32 -19.73 -7.05 11.44
CA SER A 32 -19.71 -5.76 12.15
C SER A 32 -18.58 -4.85 11.66
N ARG A 33 -17.39 -5.39 11.37
CA ARG A 33 -16.29 -4.59 10.82
C ARG A 33 -16.58 -4.08 9.42
N LEU A 34 -17.16 -4.91 8.56
CA LEU A 34 -17.51 -4.51 7.20
C LEU A 34 -18.56 -3.40 7.23
N LEU A 35 -19.60 -3.56 8.05
CA LEU A 35 -20.64 -2.55 8.21
C LEU A 35 -20.12 -1.25 8.83
N ALA A 36 -19.27 -1.33 9.86
CA ALA A 36 -18.66 -0.15 10.48
C ALA A 36 -17.67 0.58 9.55
N LYS A 37 -17.25 -0.05 8.45
CA LYS A 37 -16.37 0.54 7.43
C LYS A 37 -17.11 0.84 6.13
N LEU A 38 -18.42 0.63 6.09
CA LEU A 38 -19.22 1.04 4.95
C LEU A 38 -19.17 2.57 4.88
N PRO A 39 -18.92 3.16 3.70
CA PRO A 39 -19.12 4.59 3.53
C PRO A 39 -20.59 4.96 3.83
N PRO A 40 -20.86 6.20 4.26
CA PRO A 40 -22.24 6.68 4.44
C PRO A 40 -23.00 6.56 3.12
N GLU A 41 -24.33 6.42 3.21
CA GLU A 41 -25.18 6.43 2.03
C GLU A 41 -24.95 7.72 1.24
N LEU A 42 -24.74 7.57 -0.07
CA LEU A 42 -24.57 8.70 -0.96
C LEU A 42 -25.90 9.45 -1.07
N PRO A 43 -25.90 10.79 -1.07
CA PRO A 43 -27.11 11.55 -1.37
C PRO A 43 -27.62 11.16 -2.77
N PRO A 44 -28.93 11.32 -3.04
CA PRO A 44 -29.47 11.10 -4.37
C PRO A 44 -28.69 11.93 -5.39
N THR A 45 -28.25 11.30 -6.47
CA THR A 45 -27.53 11.99 -7.55
C THR A 45 -28.40 13.12 -8.09
N PRO A 46 -27.87 14.36 -8.17
CA PRO A 46 -28.65 15.48 -8.68
C PRO A 46 -29.13 15.19 -10.11
N LEU A 47 -30.39 15.52 -10.38
CA LEU A 47 -30.99 15.42 -11.71
C LEU A 47 -30.35 16.49 -12.61
N GLY A 48 -29.25 16.15 -13.27
CA GLY A 48 -28.52 17.02 -14.19
C GLY A 48 -27.39 16.26 -14.88
N THR A 49 -26.98 16.73 -16.07
CA THR A 49 -25.80 16.11 -16.69
C THR A 49 -24.54 16.56 -15.95
N PRO A 50 -23.73 15.64 -15.41
CA PRO A 50 -22.49 16.00 -14.75
C PRO A 50 -21.58 16.77 -15.72
N MET A 51 -20.98 17.85 -15.23
CA MET A 51 -19.88 18.54 -15.90
C MET A 51 -18.58 18.14 -15.22
N ALA A 52 -17.52 17.99 -16.00
CA ALA A 52 -16.19 17.62 -15.53
C ALA A 52 -15.15 18.62 -16.02
N GLU A 53 -14.08 18.79 -15.27
CA GLU A 53 -12.97 19.70 -15.59
C GLU A 53 -11.73 18.93 -16.02
N CYS A 54 -11.01 19.47 -17.01
CA CYS A 54 -9.76 18.90 -17.47
C CYS A 54 -8.66 19.14 -16.43
N LEU A 55 -8.04 18.08 -15.94
CA LEU A 55 -6.95 18.17 -14.96
C LEU A 55 -5.67 18.80 -15.51
N GLY A 56 -5.54 18.92 -16.83
CA GLY A 56 -4.39 19.55 -17.49
C GLY A 56 -4.56 21.05 -17.72
N CYS A 57 -5.74 21.48 -18.17
CA CYS A 57 -5.96 22.87 -18.60
C CYS A 57 -7.19 23.56 -17.97
N GLY A 58 -7.97 22.86 -17.15
CA GLY A 58 -9.16 23.40 -16.49
C GLY A 58 -10.40 23.53 -17.39
N ALA A 59 -10.35 23.08 -18.64
CA ALA A 59 -11.51 23.15 -19.54
C ALA A 59 -12.69 22.32 -18.99
N VAL A 60 -13.85 22.96 -18.85
CA VAL A 60 -15.11 22.31 -18.45
C VAL A 60 -15.74 21.64 -19.66
N GLY A 61 -16.18 20.38 -19.52
CA GLY A 61 -16.83 19.62 -20.58
C GLY A 61 -17.67 18.47 -20.05
N ARG A 62 -18.23 17.67 -20.96
CA ARG A 62 -18.93 16.43 -20.59
C ARG A 62 -17.91 15.38 -20.14
N PRO A 63 -18.21 14.53 -19.16
CA PRO A 63 -17.27 13.51 -18.69
C PRO A 63 -16.83 12.56 -19.82
N GLU A 64 -17.67 12.32 -20.82
CA GLU A 64 -17.36 11.52 -22.01
C GLU A 64 -16.32 12.19 -22.95
N GLU A 65 -16.18 13.52 -22.88
CA GLU A 65 -15.16 14.28 -23.63
C GLU A 65 -13.80 14.29 -22.92
N LEU A 66 -13.80 13.97 -21.61
CA LEU A 66 -12.64 13.90 -20.73
C LEU A 66 -12.29 12.48 -20.25
N PRO A 67 -12.09 11.46 -21.12
CA PRO A 67 -11.53 10.17 -20.72
C PRO A 67 -10.27 10.31 -19.86
N GLY A 68 -10.30 9.72 -18.67
CA GLY A 68 -9.20 9.81 -17.71
C GLY A 68 -8.98 11.21 -17.12
N GLY A 69 -9.95 12.12 -17.23
CA GLY A 69 -9.88 13.47 -16.67
C GLY A 69 -9.09 14.48 -17.51
N LEU A 70 -8.74 14.15 -18.76
CA LEU A 70 -7.99 15.03 -19.66
C LEU A 70 -8.78 15.24 -20.95
N CYS A 71 -8.82 16.46 -21.47
CA CYS A 71 -9.39 16.75 -22.78
C CYS A 71 -8.51 16.21 -23.92
N ARG A 72 -9.05 16.08 -25.14
CA ARG A 72 -8.34 15.50 -26.30
C ARG A 72 -6.93 16.10 -26.52
N PRO A 73 -6.73 17.44 -26.49
CA PRO A 73 -5.41 18.04 -26.62
C PRO A 73 -4.46 17.67 -25.48
N CYS A 74 -4.90 17.74 -24.22
CA CYS A 74 -4.06 17.40 -23.06
C CYS A 74 -3.69 15.91 -23.01
N ARG A 75 -4.55 15.03 -23.54
CA ARG A 75 -4.23 13.59 -23.68
C ARG A 75 -3.17 13.31 -24.74
N SER A 76 -3.13 14.11 -25.80
CA SER A 76 -2.17 13.92 -26.90
C SER A 76 -0.77 14.43 -26.58
N THR A 77 -0.63 15.27 -25.55
CA THR A 77 0.68 15.60 -25.00
C THR A 77 1.16 14.37 -24.25
N GLU A 78 2.09 13.60 -24.85
CA GLU A 78 2.70 12.49 -24.12
C GLU A 78 3.24 13.04 -22.80
N PRO A 79 2.80 12.52 -21.63
CA PRO A 79 3.50 12.83 -20.41
C PRO A 79 4.95 12.39 -20.64
N VAL A 80 5.90 13.28 -20.34
CA VAL A 80 7.32 12.90 -20.33
C VAL A 80 7.38 11.66 -19.46
N ARG A 81 7.55 10.50 -20.08
CA ARG A 81 7.76 9.26 -19.35
C ARG A 81 9.07 9.48 -18.64
N GLU A 82 9.00 9.84 -17.36
CA GLU A 82 10.15 9.78 -16.48
C GLU A 82 10.69 8.37 -16.67
N CYS A 83 11.88 8.27 -17.28
CA CYS A 83 12.47 7.00 -17.59
C CYS A 83 12.81 6.38 -16.23
N GLY A 84 11.88 5.58 -15.71
CA GLY A 84 12.04 4.89 -14.45
C GLY A 84 13.32 4.06 -14.49
N PRO A 85 13.90 3.74 -13.31
CA PRO A 85 15.11 2.93 -13.27
C PRO A 85 14.90 1.64 -14.06
N SER A 86 15.91 1.24 -14.83
CA SER A 86 15.80 0.05 -15.68
C SER A 86 15.40 -1.16 -14.82
N PRO A 87 14.71 -2.15 -15.40
CA PRO A 87 14.32 -3.37 -14.68
C PRO A 87 15.51 -4.07 -14.01
N GLU A 88 16.71 -3.94 -14.57
CA GLU A 88 17.95 -4.47 -14.01
C GLU A 88 18.36 -3.75 -12.73
N VAL A 89 18.30 -2.41 -12.71
CA VAL A 89 18.57 -1.59 -11.52
C VAL A 89 17.61 -1.97 -10.38
N VAL A 90 16.33 -2.15 -10.70
CA VAL A 90 15.31 -2.57 -9.73
C VAL A 90 15.61 -3.98 -9.19
N ARG A 91 15.91 -4.93 -10.06
CA ARG A 91 16.25 -6.31 -9.68
C ARG A 91 17.51 -6.36 -8.82
N GLY A 92 18.55 -5.63 -9.18
CA GLY A 92 19.81 -5.53 -8.43
C GLY A 92 19.59 -4.96 -7.02
N LYS A 93 18.83 -3.87 -6.90
CA LYS A 93 18.46 -3.27 -5.61
C LYS A 93 17.66 -4.23 -4.75
N ALA A 94 16.66 -4.90 -5.33
CA ALA A 94 15.84 -5.89 -4.61
C ALA A 94 16.66 -7.09 -4.13
N ALA A 95 17.60 -7.60 -4.94
CA ALA A 95 18.49 -8.69 -4.56
C ALA A 95 19.39 -8.30 -3.38
N ARG A 96 19.92 -7.07 -3.39
CA ARG A 96 20.71 -6.52 -2.28
C ARG A 96 19.92 -6.50 -0.97
N ILE A 97 18.73 -5.92 -0.97
CA ILE A 97 17.86 -5.84 0.21
C ILE A 97 17.55 -7.24 0.75
N ARG A 98 17.19 -8.19 -0.12
CA ARG A 98 16.90 -9.58 0.29
C ARG A 98 18.12 -10.27 0.93
N ARG A 99 19.33 -10.01 0.42
CA ARG A 99 20.57 -10.55 0.99
C ARG A 99 20.82 -9.97 2.38
N GLU A 100 20.66 -8.67 2.56
CA GLU A 100 20.83 -8.00 3.84
C GLU A 100 19.80 -8.50 4.87
N MET A 101 18.53 -8.63 4.49
CA MET A 101 17.49 -9.18 5.37
C MET A 101 17.79 -10.61 5.81
N ARG A 102 18.26 -11.48 4.90
CA ARG A 102 18.70 -12.84 5.25
C ARG A 102 19.89 -12.84 6.19
N ALA A 103 20.85 -11.94 5.99
CA ALA A 103 22.03 -11.83 6.85
C ALA A 103 21.65 -11.35 8.27
N LYS A 104 20.71 -10.41 8.39
CA LYS A 104 20.18 -9.93 9.67
C LYS A 104 19.41 -11.03 10.41
N LEU A 105 18.45 -11.66 9.73
CA LEU A 105 17.66 -12.76 10.31
C LEU A 105 18.53 -13.99 10.65
N GLY A 106 19.61 -14.24 9.90
CA GLY A 106 20.57 -15.31 10.20
C GLY A 106 21.51 -15.00 11.35
N ARG A 107 21.75 -13.71 11.66
CA ARG A 107 22.50 -13.29 12.86
C ARG A 107 21.62 -13.28 14.11
N GLU A 108 20.32 -13.05 13.97
CA GLU A 108 19.34 -13.03 15.06
C GLU A 108 18.71 -14.42 15.35
N GLY A 109 18.76 -15.34 14.39
CA GLY A 109 18.32 -16.72 14.55
C GLY A 109 19.44 -17.64 15.01
N GLY A 110 19.46 -17.98 16.31
CA GLY A 110 20.32 -19.03 16.89
C GLY A 110 20.23 -20.39 16.17
N PRO A 111 21.12 -21.35 16.50
CA PRO A 111 21.47 -22.47 15.64
C PRO A 111 20.24 -23.29 15.22
N ARG A 112 20.07 -23.45 13.90
CA ARG A 112 19.07 -24.32 13.29
C ARG A 112 19.28 -25.75 13.80
N ARG A 113 18.37 -26.25 14.64
CA ARG A 113 18.30 -27.68 14.97
C ARG A 113 18.09 -28.45 13.68
N THR A 114 19.13 -29.15 13.22
CA THR A 114 19.00 -30.10 12.12
C THR A 114 18.11 -31.23 12.61
N ARG A 115 17.01 -31.49 11.89
CA ARG A 115 16.15 -32.66 12.13
C ARG A 115 16.99 -33.91 11.84
N ARG A 116 17.59 -34.51 12.88
CA ARG A 116 18.14 -35.86 12.82
C ARG A 116 17.01 -36.80 12.42
N GLY A 117 17.27 -37.59 11.38
CA GLY A 117 16.31 -38.50 10.75
C GLY A 117 15.73 -39.50 11.74
N ARG A 118 14.39 -39.59 11.75
CA ARG A 118 13.63 -40.60 12.45
C ARG A 118 13.69 -41.90 11.61
N LYS A 119 14.71 -42.73 11.79
CA LYS A 119 14.70 -44.11 11.28
C LYS A 119 13.66 -44.89 12.10
N ARG A 120 12.56 -45.25 11.46
CA ARG A 120 11.56 -46.20 11.98
C ARG A 120 12.18 -47.60 11.95
N ARG A 121 12.13 -48.31 13.06
CA ARG A 121 12.23 -49.77 13.12
C ARG A 121 11.25 -50.26 14.17
#